data_AF-A0A947H867-F1
#
_entry.id   AF-A0A947H867-F1
#
_cell.length_a   1.000
_cell.length_b   1.000
_cell.length_c   1.000
_cell.angle_alpha   90.00
_cell.angle_beta   90.00
_cell.angle_gamma   90.00
#
_symmetry.space_group_name_H-M   'P 1'
#
loop_
_entity.id
_entity.type
_entity.pdbx_description
1 polymer ?
#
loop_
_entity_poly.entity_id
_entity_poly.type
_entity_poly.pdbx_seq_one_letter_code
_entity_poly.pdbx_strand_id
1 'polypeptide(L)'
;MAPPPAKKGKGKGKEVTALIKLQINAGKANPAPPIGPALGQHGVNIMEFCKAYNDRTKDQVGMIIPVEISVYDDRSFTFVTKTPPASALIKKALKIESGSANPQKTIVGTLTSDQVREIAQAKMPDLNARDMAAAIKMIEGSAHSMGVAVK
;
A
#
# COMPACT_ATOMS: atom_id res chain seq x y z
N MET A 1 -3.72 -27.99 0.34
CA MET A 1 -3.93 -26.74 1.09
C MET A 1 -4.02 -25.61 0.08
N ALA A 2 -5.23 -25.25 -0.33
CA ALA A 2 -5.48 -24.20 -1.32
C ALA A 2 -5.38 -22.81 -0.66
N PRO A 3 -4.85 -21.79 -1.36
CA PRO A 3 -4.90 -20.42 -0.86
C PRO A 3 -6.36 -19.96 -0.70
N PRO A 4 -6.67 -19.15 0.34
CA PRO A 4 -8.04 -18.72 0.60
C PRO A 4 -8.56 -17.86 -0.56
N PRO A 5 -9.86 -17.99 -0.94
CA PRO A 5 -10.44 -17.20 -2.00
C PRO A 5 -10.46 -15.72 -1.60
N ALA A 6 -9.89 -14.88 -2.47
CA ALA A 6 -10.00 -13.44 -2.39
C ALA A 6 -11.47 -13.04 -2.28
N LYS A 7 -11.80 -12.23 -1.27
CA LYS A 7 -13.14 -11.68 -1.05
C LYS A 7 -13.59 -10.96 -2.33
N LYS A 8 -14.53 -11.57 -3.05
CA LYS A 8 -15.31 -10.94 -4.12
C LYS A 8 -16.01 -9.71 -3.56
N GLY A 9 -15.56 -8.53 -3.96
CA GLY A 9 -16.37 -7.32 -3.90
C GLY A 9 -17.58 -7.50 -4.82
N LYS A 10 -18.75 -7.73 -4.24
CA LYS A 10 -20.05 -7.68 -4.90
C LYS A 10 -20.32 -6.22 -5.31
N GLY A 11 -20.02 -5.87 -6.56
CA GLY A 11 -20.55 -4.69 -7.23
C GLY A 11 -21.34 -5.17 -8.45
N LYS A 12 -22.65 -4.87 -8.49
CA LYS A 12 -23.53 -5.21 -9.62
C LYS A 12 -23.06 -4.48 -10.90
N GLY A 13 -22.76 -5.23 -11.96
CA GLY A 13 -23.04 -4.84 -13.36
C GLY A 13 -22.13 -3.82 -14.06
N LYS A 14 -20.82 -3.79 -13.81
CA LYS A 14 -19.88 -3.06 -14.68
C LYS A 14 -18.63 -3.90 -14.95
N GLU A 15 -18.36 -4.22 -16.22
CA GLU A 15 -17.16 -4.94 -16.63
C GLU A 15 -15.95 -4.03 -16.50
N VAL A 16 -14.89 -4.53 -15.83
CA VAL A 16 -13.62 -3.81 -15.67
C VAL A 16 -12.82 -4.02 -16.95
N THR A 17 -12.66 -2.96 -17.74
CA THR A 17 -11.89 -2.96 -18.99
C THR A 17 -10.38 -2.94 -18.72
N ALA A 18 -9.93 -2.24 -17.67
CA ALA A 18 -8.53 -2.20 -17.28
C ALA A 18 -8.36 -2.05 -15.77
N LEU A 19 -7.33 -2.68 -15.22
CA LEU A 19 -6.96 -2.56 -13.82
C LEU A 19 -5.51 -2.06 -13.73
N ILE A 20 -5.36 -0.85 -13.18
CA ILE A 20 -4.09 -0.13 -13.09
C ILE A 20 -3.69 -0.10 -11.62
N LYS A 21 -2.49 -0.59 -11.31
CA LYS A 21 -1.93 -0.55 -9.95
C LYS A 21 -0.78 0.44 -9.92
N LEU A 22 -0.93 1.49 -9.13
CA LEU A 22 0.08 2.53 -8.98
C LEU A 22 0.53 2.60 -7.53
N GLN A 23 1.77 3.02 -7.32
CA GLN A 23 2.32 3.33 -6.00
C GLN A 23 2.62 4.82 -5.98
N ILE A 24 1.93 5.56 -5.11
CA ILE A 24 2.01 7.02 -5.11
C ILE A 24 2.32 7.49 -3.68
N ASN A 25 3.16 8.49 -3.54
CA ASN A 25 3.41 9.11 -2.24
C ASN A 25 2.12 9.81 -1.76
N ALA A 26 1.70 9.46 -0.55
CA ALA A 26 0.57 10.04 0.16
C ALA A 26 0.69 11.57 0.22
N GLY A 27 -0.40 12.26 -0.15
CA GLY A 27 -0.47 13.72 -0.26
C GLY A 27 0.44 14.34 -1.33
N LYS A 28 1.11 13.53 -2.14
CA LYS A 28 1.99 13.94 -3.24
C LYS A 28 1.64 13.24 -4.56
N ALA A 29 0.36 12.86 -4.76
CA ALA A 29 -0.09 12.57 -6.12
C ALA A 29 0.13 13.80 -7.00
N ASN A 30 0.68 13.59 -8.18
CA ASN A 30 0.90 14.61 -9.18
C ASN A 30 0.64 14.00 -10.57
N PRO A 31 0.00 14.70 -11.52
CA PRO A 31 -0.14 14.26 -12.92
C PRO A 31 1.16 14.03 -13.70
N ALA A 32 2.34 14.10 -13.06
CA ALA A 32 3.64 13.87 -13.67
C ALA A 32 3.77 12.46 -14.33
N PRO A 33 4.66 12.29 -15.32
CA PRO A 33 4.98 10.98 -15.91
C PRO A 33 5.63 10.10 -14.84
N PRO A 34 4.90 9.14 -14.23
CA PRO A 34 4.31 7.95 -14.85
C PRO A 34 2.80 7.75 -14.62
N ILE A 35 2.16 8.60 -13.80
CA ILE A 35 0.73 8.51 -13.45
C ILE A 35 -0.13 9.10 -14.56
N GLY A 36 0.29 10.25 -15.11
CA GLY A 36 -0.43 10.96 -16.17
C GLY A 36 -0.65 10.11 -17.43
N PRO A 37 0.42 9.56 -18.05
CA PRO A 37 0.28 8.72 -19.23
C PRO A 37 -0.48 7.42 -18.94
N ALA A 38 -0.22 6.79 -17.78
CA ALA A 38 -0.81 5.49 -17.43
C ALA A 38 -2.32 5.56 -17.19
N LEU A 39 -2.82 6.64 -16.59
CA LEU A 39 -4.26 6.86 -16.36
C LEU A 39 -4.93 7.54 -17.55
N GLY A 40 -4.25 8.49 -18.19
CA GLY A 40 -4.77 9.26 -19.33
C GLY A 40 -5.06 8.40 -20.56
N GLN A 41 -4.24 7.38 -20.84
CA GLN A 41 -4.47 6.44 -21.94
C GLN A 41 -5.80 5.66 -21.81
N HIS A 42 -6.33 5.53 -20.58
CA HIS A 42 -7.58 4.84 -20.28
C HIS A 42 -8.76 5.78 -20.06
N GLY A 43 -8.61 7.08 -20.34
CA GLY A 43 -9.67 8.08 -20.19
C GLY A 43 -10.00 8.41 -18.73
N VAL A 44 -9.11 8.12 -17.79
CA VAL A 44 -9.30 8.44 -16.36
C VAL A 44 -8.98 9.91 -16.10
N ASN A 45 -9.81 10.56 -15.27
CA ASN A 45 -9.65 11.97 -14.95
C ASN A 45 -8.51 12.18 -13.92
N ILE A 46 -7.28 12.37 -14.39
CA ILE A 46 -6.05 12.38 -13.58
C ILE A 46 -6.09 13.44 -12.47
N MET A 47 -6.57 14.65 -12.77
CA MET A 47 -6.65 15.73 -11.78
C MET A 47 -7.61 15.41 -10.64
N GLU A 48 -8.76 14.81 -10.95
CA GLU A 48 -9.75 14.42 -9.95
C GLU A 48 -9.23 13.29 -9.08
N PHE A 49 -8.60 12.28 -9.70
CA PHE A 49 -7.92 11.20 -9.00
C PHE A 49 -6.84 11.74 -8.06
N CYS A 50 -5.96 12.61 -8.56
CA CYS A 50 -4.88 13.22 -7.80
C CYS A 50 -5.41 13.98 -6.57
N LYS A 51 -6.46 14.79 -6.76
CA LYS A 51 -7.10 15.54 -5.67
C LYS A 51 -7.74 14.61 -4.64
N ALA A 52 -8.56 13.65 -5.09
CA ALA A 52 -9.24 12.71 -4.21
C ALA A 52 -8.26 11.76 -3.48
N TYR A 53 -7.16 11.39 -4.14
CA TYR A 53 -6.08 10.61 -3.54
C TYR A 53 -5.35 11.39 -2.47
N ASN A 54 -4.93 12.62 -2.77
CA ASN A 54 -4.29 13.50 -1.79
C ASN A 54 -5.25 13.76 -0.62
N ASP A 55 -6.55 13.86 -0.89
CA ASP A 55 -7.57 14.05 0.13
C ASP A 55 -7.73 12.84 1.06
N ARG A 56 -7.68 11.62 0.51
CA ARG A 56 -7.72 10.38 1.30
C ARG A 56 -6.42 10.06 2.04
N THR A 57 -5.31 10.62 1.58
CA THR A 57 -3.97 10.29 2.09
C THR A 57 -3.31 11.44 2.86
N LYS A 58 -4.06 12.51 3.17
CA LYS A 58 -3.61 13.68 3.97
C LYS A 58 -2.95 13.27 5.28
N ASP A 59 -3.55 12.32 5.98
CA ASP A 59 -3.11 11.86 7.30
C ASP A 59 -1.89 10.93 7.23
N GLN A 60 -1.52 10.49 6.04
CA GLN A 60 -0.44 9.52 5.80
C GLN A 60 0.71 10.11 4.99
N VAL A 61 0.79 11.45 4.89
CA VAL A 61 1.79 12.18 4.10
C VAL A 61 3.22 11.67 4.38
N GLY A 62 3.94 11.42 3.29
CA GLY A 62 5.30 10.86 3.33
C GLY A 62 5.37 9.34 3.34
N MET A 63 4.26 8.62 3.18
CA MET A 63 4.24 7.17 2.96
C MET A 63 3.88 6.84 1.51
N ILE A 64 4.35 5.70 0.98
CA ILE A 64 3.94 5.23 -0.35
C ILE A 64 2.66 4.42 -0.18
N ILE A 65 1.56 4.90 -0.74
CA ILE A 65 0.27 4.21 -0.70
C ILE A 65 0.00 3.57 -2.07
N PRO A 66 -0.21 2.24 -2.12
CA PRO A 66 -0.63 1.58 -3.32
C PRO A 66 -2.11 1.87 -3.57
N VAL A 67 -2.44 2.11 -4.84
CA VAL A 67 -3.78 2.41 -5.30
C VAL A 67 -4.11 1.57 -6.51
N GLU A 68 -5.26 0.92 -6.45
CA GLU A 68 -5.79 0.13 -7.56
C GLU A 68 -6.92 0.91 -8.20
N ILE A 69 -6.72 1.32 -9.46
CA ILE A 69 -7.72 1.97 -10.30
C ILE A 69 -8.34 0.91 -11.20
N SER A 70 -9.64 0.71 -11.07
CA SER A 70 -10.44 -0.10 -11.98
C SER A 70 -11.16 0.83 -12.94
N VAL A 71 -10.91 0.66 -14.24
CA VAL A 71 -11.56 1.40 -15.33
C VAL A 71 -12.66 0.51 -15.89
N TYR A 72 -13.84 1.08 -16.06
CA TYR A 72 -15.00 0.41 -16.63
C TYR A 72 -15.23 0.83 -18.08
N ASP A 73 -15.99 0.04 -18.82
CA ASP A 73 -16.28 0.29 -20.24
C ASP A 73 -16.97 1.63 -20.51
N ASP A 74 -17.76 2.13 -19.53
CA ASP A 74 -18.43 3.42 -19.63
C ASP A 74 -17.50 4.65 -19.49
N ARG A 75 -16.18 4.43 -19.41
CA ARG A 75 -15.15 5.44 -19.09
C ARG A 75 -15.21 5.94 -17.64
N SER A 76 -16.10 5.39 -16.81
CA SER A 76 -16.01 5.53 -15.36
C SER A 76 -14.76 4.83 -14.82
N PHE A 77 -14.25 5.35 -13.71
CA PHE A 77 -13.19 4.69 -12.96
C PHE A 77 -13.52 4.68 -11.47
N THR A 78 -13.06 3.64 -10.77
CA THR A 78 -13.08 3.59 -9.31
C THR A 78 -11.67 3.32 -8.83
N PHE A 79 -11.24 4.06 -7.80
CA PHE A 79 -9.94 3.81 -7.18
C PHE A 79 -10.10 3.38 -5.73
N VAL A 80 -9.29 2.41 -5.33
CA VAL A 80 -9.21 1.94 -3.95
C VAL A 80 -7.80 2.21 -3.44
N THR A 81 -7.70 3.11 -2.46
CA THR A 81 -6.46 3.35 -1.71
C THR A 81 -6.30 2.24 -0.68
N LYS A 82 -5.19 1.53 -0.74
CA LYS A 82 -4.83 0.52 0.28
C LYS A 82 -3.95 1.13 1.35
N THR A 83 -3.74 0.44 2.47
CA THR A 83 -2.73 0.93 3.42
C THR A 83 -1.32 0.80 2.87
N PRO A 84 -0.40 1.69 3.28
CA PRO A 84 0.99 1.61 2.88
C PRO A 84 1.57 0.24 3.25
N PRO A 85 2.45 -0.35 2.42
CA PRO A 85 3.02 -1.65 2.70
C PRO A 85 3.78 -1.60 4.03
N ALA A 86 3.81 -2.72 4.75
CA ALA A 86 4.55 -2.82 6.00
C ALA A 86 5.99 -2.32 5.84
N SER A 87 6.59 -2.58 4.67
CA SER A 87 7.91 -2.08 4.29
C SER A 87 8.08 -0.57 4.38
N ALA A 88 7.08 0.22 3.96
CA ALA A 88 7.16 1.68 4.04
C ALA A 88 7.03 2.16 5.49
N LEU A 89 6.19 1.51 6.30
CA LEU A 89 6.04 1.81 7.72
C LEU A 89 7.31 1.49 8.51
N ILE A 90 7.90 0.32 8.24
CA ILE A 90 9.17 -0.11 8.83
C ILE A 90 10.30 0.85 8.47
N LYS A 91 10.40 1.26 7.19
CA LYS A 91 11.38 2.26 6.76
C LYS A 91 11.23 3.59 7.49
N LYS A 92 9.99 4.06 7.67
CA LYS A 92 9.70 5.33 8.37
C LYS A 92 10.04 5.23 9.87
N ALA A 93 9.68 4.13 10.50
CA ALA A 93 9.99 3.83 11.90
C ALA A 93 11.51 3.79 12.15
N LEU A 94 12.26 3.19 11.24
CA LEU A 94 13.73 3.10 11.31
C LEU A 94 14.47 4.29 10.70
N LYS A 95 13.76 5.22 10.05
CA LYS A 95 14.31 6.34 9.28
C LYS A 95 15.35 5.91 8.23
N ILE A 96 15.13 4.77 7.58
CA ILE A 96 15.99 4.25 6.51
C ILE A 96 15.36 4.48 5.13
N GLU A 97 16.19 4.83 4.14
CA GLU A 97 15.72 5.11 2.77
C GLU A 97 15.49 3.82 1.96
N SER A 98 16.35 2.81 2.17
CA SER A 98 16.27 1.53 1.48
C SER A 98 16.38 0.33 2.43
N GLY A 99 15.78 -0.79 2.01
CA GLY A 99 15.92 -2.06 2.70
C GLY A 99 17.27 -2.71 2.39
N SER A 100 17.56 -3.83 3.05
CA SER A 100 18.76 -4.60 2.76
C SER A 100 18.69 -5.22 1.35
N ALA A 101 19.75 -5.04 0.57
CA ALA A 101 19.92 -5.76 -0.70
C ALA A 101 20.08 -7.28 -0.47
N ASN A 102 20.54 -7.67 0.73
CA ASN A 102 20.77 -9.05 1.12
C ASN A 102 20.19 -9.29 2.53
N PRO A 103 18.86 -9.44 2.66
CA PRO A 103 18.15 -9.41 3.96
C PRO A 103 18.62 -10.48 4.95
N GLN A 104 19.14 -11.61 4.44
CA GLN A 104 19.61 -12.72 5.25
C GLN A 104 21.06 -12.55 5.75
N LYS A 105 21.84 -11.62 5.17
CA LYS A 105 23.24 -11.35 5.55
C LYS A 105 23.44 -9.97 6.19
N THR A 106 22.70 -8.96 5.75
CA THR A 106 22.89 -7.57 6.18
C THR A 106 21.63 -7.08 6.87
N ILE A 107 21.71 -6.87 8.18
CA ILE A 107 20.64 -6.24 8.95
C ILE A 107 20.78 -4.72 8.82
N VAL A 108 19.78 -4.05 8.22
CA VAL A 108 19.77 -2.60 7.98
C VAL A 108 19.05 -1.80 9.07
N GLY A 109 18.46 -2.48 10.05
CA GLY A 109 17.85 -1.84 11.21
C GLY A 109 17.24 -2.84 12.17
N THR A 110 16.83 -2.35 13.34
CA THR A 110 16.17 -3.18 14.36
C THR A 110 14.91 -2.49 14.86
N LEU A 111 13.78 -3.17 14.80
CA LEU A 111 12.52 -2.73 15.40
C LEU A 111 12.35 -3.32 16.79
N THR A 112 11.80 -2.53 17.70
CA THR A 112 11.34 -3.04 18.99
C THR A 112 9.93 -3.61 18.86
N SER A 113 9.60 -4.56 19.71
CA SER A 113 8.26 -5.17 19.83
C SER A 113 7.15 -4.11 19.95
N ASP A 114 7.43 -3.00 20.64
CA ASP A 114 6.51 -1.87 20.78
C ASP A 114 6.25 -1.17 19.43
N GLN A 115 7.30 -0.85 18.68
CA GLN A 115 7.15 -0.23 17.35
C GLN A 115 6.46 -1.17 16.37
N VAL A 116 6.73 -2.48 16.41
CA VAL A 116 6.01 -3.45 15.60
C VAL A 116 4.52 -3.44 15.93
N ARG A 117 4.18 -3.34 17.22
CA ARG A 117 2.79 -3.26 17.69
C ARG A 117 2.10 -1.97 17.26
N GLU A 118 2.76 -0.82 17.32
CA GLU A 118 2.23 0.45 16.82
C GLU A 118 1.97 0.39 15.31
N ILE A 119 2.93 -0.13 14.54
CA ILE A 119 2.79 -0.33 13.09
C ILE A 119 1.64 -1.29 12.79
N ALA A 120 1.55 -2.40 13.54
CA ALA A 120 0.48 -3.37 13.40
C ALA A 120 -0.90 -2.77 13.72
N GLN A 121 -1.00 -1.92 14.75
CA GLN A 121 -2.25 -1.25 15.14
C GLN A 121 -2.68 -0.23 14.09
N ALA A 122 -1.74 0.58 13.59
CA ALA A 122 -1.99 1.54 12.51
C ALA A 122 -2.44 0.84 11.21
N LYS A 123 -1.91 -0.36 10.93
CA LYS A 123 -2.24 -1.14 9.73
C LYS A 123 -3.40 -2.13 9.93
N MET A 124 -3.83 -2.37 11.17
CA MET A 124 -4.90 -3.27 11.57
C MET A 124 -6.20 -3.13 10.74
N PRO A 125 -6.71 -1.92 10.41
CA PRO A 125 -7.95 -1.81 9.63
C PRO A 125 -7.86 -2.36 8.20
N ASP A 126 -6.67 -2.55 7.66
CA ASP A 126 -6.43 -3.02 6.29
C ASP A 126 -5.69 -4.37 6.24
N LEU A 127 -5.12 -4.80 7.37
CA LEU A 127 -4.62 -6.14 7.56
C LEU A 127 -5.79 -7.12 7.64
N ASN A 128 -5.71 -8.23 6.91
CA ASN A 128 -6.63 -9.35 7.06
C ASN A 128 -6.28 -10.21 8.31
N ALA A 129 -5.64 -9.60 9.31
CA ALA A 129 -5.24 -10.24 10.55
C ALA A 129 -6.48 -10.51 11.41
N ARG A 130 -6.54 -11.70 12.02
CA ARG A 130 -7.63 -12.06 12.93
C ARG A 130 -7.51 -11.38 14.29
N ASP A 131 -6.28 -11.15 14.72
CA ASP A 131 -5.93 -10.65 16.05
C ASP A 131 -4.65 -9.81 15.98
N MET A 132 -4.40 -8.97 16.99
CA MET A 132 -3.18 -8.14 17.08
C MET A 132 -1.90 -8.98 16.99
N ALA A 133 -1.88 -10.19 17.56
CA ALA A 133 -0.73 -11.09 17.46
C ALA A 133 -0.46 -11.54 16.01
N ALA A 134 -1.51 -11.76 15.22
CA ALA A 134 -1.36 -12.09 13.80
C ALA A 134 -0.89 -10.86 13.00
N ALA A 135 -1.38 -9.67 13.34
CA ALA A 135 -0.93 -8.42 12.73
C ALA A 135 0.57 -8.19 13.01
N ILE A 136 1.02 -8.37 14.25
CA ILE A 136 2.43 -8.30 14.66
C ILE A 136 3.26 -9.26 13.82
N LYS A 137 2.90 -10.55 13.74
CA LYS A 137 3.61 -11.55 12.90
C LYS A 137 3.71 -11.16 11.43
N MET A 138 2.69 -10.52 10.86
CA MET A 138 2.72 -10.05 9.48
C MET A 138 3.72 -8.90 9.28
N ILE A 139 3.83 -7.99 10.26
CA ILE A 139 4.84 -6.93 10.25
C ILE A 139 6.24 -7.51 10.48
N GLU A 140 6.41 -8.45 11.42
CA GLU A 140 7.68 -9.13 11.69
C GLU A 140 8.21 -9.87 10.45
N GLY A 141 7.33 -10.61 9.75
CA GLY A 141 7.69 -11.27 8.49
C GLY A 141 8.15 -10.28 7.42
N SER A 142 7.47 -9.13 7.33
CA SER A 142 7.84 -8.06 6.40
C SER A 142 9.18 -7.41 6.76
N ALA A 143 9.45 -7.22 8.06
CA ALA A 143 10.72 -6.72 8.57
C ALA A 143 11.87 -7.68 8.23
N HIS A 144 11.66 -8.98 8.47
CA HIS A 144 12.65 -10.00 8.17
C HIS A 144 13.01 -10.04 6.68
N SER A 145 12.01 -9.98 5.78
CA SER A 145 12.24 -9.93 4.32
C SER A 145 13.02 -8.68 3.86
N MET A 146 13.07 -7.63 4.68
CA MET A 146 13.83 -6.41 4.39
C MET A 146 15.21 -6.37 5.06
N GLY A 147 15.58 -7.42 5.82
CA GLY A 147 16.79 -7.41 6.62
C GLY A 147 16.66 -6.49 7.83
N VAL A 148 15.48 -6.42 8.43
CA VAL A 148 15.26 -5.72 9.69
C VAL A 148 15.07 -6.77 10.78
N ALA A 149 15.88 -6.68 11.83
CA ALA A 149 15.73 -7.52 13.01
C ALA A 149 14.59 -7.00 13.88
N VAL A 150 13.86 -7.89 14.55
CA VAL A 150 12.86 -7.53 15.56
C VAL A 150 13.39 -7.98 16.92
N LYS A 151 13.30 -7.11 17.93
CA LYS A 151 13.73 -7.37 19.32
C LYS A 151 12.66 -7.05 20.35
#